data_AF-A0A7R9TS01-F1
#
_entry.id   AF-A0A7R9TS01-F1
#
_cell.length_a   1.000
_cell.length_b   1.000
_cell.length_c   1.000
_cell.angle_alpha   90.00
_cell.angle_beta   90.00
_cell.angle_gamma   90.00
#
_symmetry.space_group_name_H-M   'P 1'
#
loop_
_entity.id
_entity.type
_entity.pdbx_description
1 polymer ?
#
loop_
_entity_poly.entity_id
_entity_poly.type
_entity_poly.pdbx_seq_one_letter_code
_entity_poly.pdbx_strand_id
1 'polypeptide(L)'
;MAEAAKERGNALYKAGKFEDAVKAYDESIAADPAIAAAHANRAAALTAMGRAKFNDATVACVEALCLDPSYGRAKSRLGALCVKLGDLEPAVAAAEARARSHPDHSPSSSLAKALRLLRDGRAAGNAAFKSGDVA
;
A
#
# COMPACT_ATOMS: atom_id res chain seq x y z
N MET A 1 -8.32 21.66 7.66
CA MET A 1 -7.99 20.77 8.79
C MET A 1 -7.21 19.53 8.35
N ALA A 2 -7.60 18.84 7.27
CA ALA A 2 -6.89 17.65 6.78
C ALA A 2 -5.38 17.87 6.50
N GLU A 3 -5.03 18.90 5.72
CA GLU A 3 -3.63 19.25 5.43
C GLU A 3 -2.79 19.51 6.70
N ALA A 4 -3.36 20.16 7.72
CA ALA A 4 -2.66 20.42 8.97
C ALA A 4 -2.39 19.14 9.76
N ALA A 5 -3.34 18.19 9.77
CA ALA A 5 -3.16 16.87 10.37
C ALA A 5 -2.10 16.05 9.62
N LYS A 6 -2.07 16.12 8.28
CA LYS A 6 -0.98 15.53 7.47
C LYS A 6 0.38 16.12 7.82
N GLU A 7 0.50 17.45 7.90
CA GLU A 7 1.79 18.08 8.25
C GLU A 7 2.24 17.75 9.67
N ARG A 8 1.31 17.65 10.62
CA ARG A 8 1.58 17.14 11.96
C ARG A 8 2.10 15.69 11.91
N GLY A 9 1.46 14.83 11.12
CA GLY A 9 1.92 13.47 10.88
C GLY A 9 3.34 13.41 10.30
N ASN A 10 3.66 14.32 9.36
CA ASN A 10 5.00 14.42 8.76
C ASN A 10 6.05 14.79 9.83
N ALA A 11 5.73 15.73 10.71
CA ALA A 11 6.60 16.14 11.81
C ALA A 11 6.83 14.98 12.80
N LEU A 12 5.78 14.26 13.17
CA LEU A 12 5.85 13.10 14.06
C LEU A 12 6.66 11.95 13.44
N TYR A 13 6.49 11.72 12.14
CA TYR A 13 7.27 10.73 11.39
C TYR A 13 8.77 11.08 11.41
N LYS A 14 9.12 12.35 11.16
CA LYS A 14 10.53 12.83 11.25
C LYS A 14 11.10 12.72 12.66
N ALA A 15 10.25 12.84 13.68
CA ALA A 15 10.62 12.65 15.08
C ALA A 15 10.70 11.17 15.50
N GLY A 16 10.48 10.21 14.59
CA GLY A 16 10.49 8.78 14.88
C GLY A 16 9.26 8.27 15.65
N LYS A 17 8.25 9.12 15.88
CA LYS A 17 7.01 8.77 16.57
C LYS A 17 5.99 8.21 15.57
N PHE A 18 6.26 7.01 15.07
CA PHE A 18 5.49 6.43 13.97
C PHE A 18 4.03 6.14 14.33
N GLU A 19 3.74 5.71 15.56
CA GLU A 19 2.36 5.46 16.02
C GLU A 19 1.52 6.73 16.06
N ASP A 20 2.07 7.81 16.62
CA ASP A 20 1.39 9.11 16.65
C ASP A 20 1.27 9.69 15.24
N ALA A 21 2.25 9.45 14.37
CA ALA A 21 2.19 9.85 12.97
C ALA A 21 1.02 9.15 12.25
N VAL A 22 0.82 7.85 12.46
CA VAL A 22 -0.32 7.11 11.91
C VAL A 22 -1.64 7.73 12.37
N LYS A 23 -1.79 8.03 13.66
CA LYS A 23 -3.01 8.68 14.18
C LYS A 23 -3.27 10.03 13.51
N ALA A 24 -2.24 10.85 13.35
CA ALA A 24 -2.36 12.15 12.68
C ALA A 24 -2.73 12.01 11.18
N TYR A 25 -2.21 10.98 10.49
CA TYR A 25 -2.65 10.68 9.12
C TYR A 25 -4.08 10.13 9.09
N ASP A 26 -4.50 9.32 10.06
CA ASP A 26 -5.88 8.83 10.17
C ASP A 26 -6.85 9.99 10.37
N GLU A 27 -6.50 10.99 11.19
CA GLU A 27 -7.25 12.24 11.33
C GLU A 27 -7.32 13.01 10.00
N SER A 28 -6.21 13.07 9.26
CA SER A 28 -6.19 13.69 7.92
C SER A 28 -7.12 12.97 6.95
N ILE A 29 -7.11 11.63 6.95
CA ILE A 29 -7.93 10.80 6.06
C ILE A 29 -9.41 10.88 6.47
N ALA A 30 -9.71 10.93 7.76
CA ALA A 30 -11.08 11.11 8.25
C ALA A 30 -11.66 12.48 7.86
N ALA A 31 -10.80 13.52 7.86
CA ALA A 31 -11.19 14.85 7.43
C ALA A 31 -11.33 14.97 5.90
N ASP A 32 -10.43 14.34 5.14
CA ASP A 32 -10.51 14.26 3.68
C ASP A 32 -9.94 12.91 3.17
N PRO A 33 -10.83 11.96 2.84
CA PRO A 33 -10.42 10.65 2.36
C PRO A 33 -9.76 10.66 0.99
N ALA A 34 -9.88 11.75 0.22
CA ALA A 34 -9.37 11.85 -1.14
C ALA A 34 -7.89 12.24 -1.23
N ILE A 35 -7.24 12.53 -0.10
CA ILE A 35 -5.82 12.91 -0.06
C ILE A 35 -4.93 11.67 -0.22
N ALA A 36 -4.55 11.33 -1.46
CA ALA A 36 -3.63 10.23 -1.76
C ALA A 36 -2.30 10.31 -0.99
N ALA A 37 -1.79 11.53 -0.75
CA ALA A 37 -0.57 11.75 0.01
C ALA A 37 -0.68 11.31 1.48
N ALA A 38 -1.84 11.48 2.13
CA ALA A 38 -2.06 11.09 3.51
C ALA A 38 -2.03 9.56 3.66
N HIS A 39 -2.70 8.84 2.76
CA HIS A 39 -2.66 7.38 2.67
C HIS A 39 -1.24 6.84 2.47
N ALA A 40 -0.48 7.44 1.55
CA ALA A 40 0.88 7.01 1.31
C ALA A 40 1.86 7.32 2.45
N ASN A 41 1.66 8.43 3.16
CA ASN A 41 2.48 8.78 4.33
C ASN A 41 2.12 7.90 5.54
N ARG A 42 0.85 7.53 5.68
CA ARG A 42 0.41 6.49 6.62
C ARG A 42 1.08 5.15 6.35
N ALA A 43 1.11 4.72 5.09
CA ALA A 43 1.83 3.50 4.69
C ALA A 43 3.31 3.56 5.04
N ALA A 44 3.95 4.73 4.89
CA ALA A 44 5.34 4.95 5.29
C ALA A 44 5.55 4.74 6.79
N ALA A 45 4.70 5.35 7.63
CA ALA A 45 4.76 5.23 9.08
C ALA A 45 4.54 3.79 9.53
N LEU A 46 3.55 3.10 8.97
CA LEU A 46 3.28 1.68 9.24
C LEU A 46 4.47 0.78 8.84
N THR A 47 5.10 1.06 7.70
CA THR A 47 6.31 0.33 7.29
C THR A 47 7.46 0.53 8.29
N ALA A 48 7.60 1.73 8.85
CA ALA A 48 8.63 2.03 9.84
C ALA A 48 8.38 1.37 11.21
N MET A 49 7.13 1.07 11.54
CA MET A 49 6.77 0.30 12.75
C MET A 49 7.14 -1.19 12.67
N GLY A 50 7.44 -1.70 11.47
CA GLY A 50 7.98 -3.04 11.26
C GLY A 50 6.98 -4.05 10.68
N ARG A 51 7.40 -5.33 10.67
CA ARG A 51 6.75 -6.41 9.91
C ARG A 51 5.28 -6.62 10.27
N ALA A 52 4.91 -6.45 11.54
CA ALA A 52 3.52 -6.61 11.99
C ALA A 52 2.54 -5.64 11.32
N LYS A 53 3.04 -4.53 10.76
CA LYS A 53 2.25 -3.48 10.11
C LYS A 53 2.38 -3.46 8.59
N PHE A 54 3.09 -4.41 7.99
CA PHE A 54 3.27 -4.45 6.54
C PHE A 54 1.98 -4.73 5.77
N ASN A 55 1.06 -5.52 6.33
CA ASN A 55 -0.25 -5.73 5.72
C ASN A 55 -1.06 -4.42 5.71
N ASP A 56 -1.15 -3.73 6.84
CA ASP A 56 -1.83 -2.44 6.95
C ASP A 56 -1.20 -1.37 6.03
N ALA A 57 0.15 -1.36 5.93
CA ALA A 57 0.87 -0.46 5.03
C ALA A 57 0.55 -0.75 3.56
N THR A 58 0.41 -2.03 3.21
CA THR A 58 0.06 -2.47 1.86
C THR A 58 -1.33 -1.99 1.47
N VAL A 59 -2.31 -2.10 2.37
CA VAL A 59 -3.66 -1.57 2.17
C VAL A 59 -3.62 -0.06 1.93
N ALA A 60 -2.92 0.69 2.78
CA ALA A 60 -2.81 2.15 2.65
C ALA A 60 -2.12 2.58 1.34
N CYS A 61 -1.12 1.83 0.86
CA CYS A 61 -0.51 2.06 -0.44
C CYS A 61 -1.48 1.83 -1.60
N VAL A 62 -2.31 0.79 -1.53
CA VAL A 62 -3.34 0.50 -2.51
C VAL A 62 -4.38 1.62 -2.53
N GLU A 63 -4.83 2.10 -1.38
CA GLU A 63 -5.77 3.22 -1.27
C GLU A 63 -5.22 4.49 -1.93
N ALA A 64 -3.95 4.83 -1.67
CA ALA A 64 -3.29 5.96 -2.31
C ALA A 64 -3.26 5.84 -3.85
N LEU A 65 -2.97 4.64 -4.37
CA LEU A 65 -2.93 4.37 -5.82
C LEU A 65 -4.31 4.30 -6.47
N CYS A 66 -5.35 3.98 -5.70
CA CYS A 66 -6.72 4.03 -6.20
C CYS A 66 -7.19 5.49 -6.37
N LEU A 67 -6.75 6.38 -5.48
CA LEU A 67 -7.03 7.82 -5.56
C LEU A 67 -6.18 8.51 -6.63
N ASP A 68 -4.88 8.22 -6.65
CA ASP A 68 -3.94 8.72 -7.64
C ASP A 68 -3.05 7.57 -8.16
N PRO A 69 -3.42 6.98 -9.32
CA PRO A 69 -2.66 5.90 -9.94
C PRO A 69 -1.26 6.33 -10.39
N SER A 70 -1.04 7.62 -10.58
CA SER A 70 0.25 8.20 -10.97
C SER A 70 1.17 8.45 -9.76
N TYR A 71 0.70 8.19 -8.54
CA TYR A 71 1.44 8.46 -7.32
C TYR A 71 2.63 7.52 -7.12
N GLY A 72 3.76 7.87 -7.75
CA GLY A 72 4.96 7.04 -7.83
C GLY A 72 5.49 6.61 -6.46
N ARG A 73 5.39 7.47 -5.44
CA ARG A 73 5.81 7.14 -4.07
C ARG A 73 5.02 5.97 -3.47
N ALA A 74 3.72 5.88 -3.69
CA ALA A 74 2.93 4.74 -3.22
C ALA A 74 3.26 3.47 -4.02
N LYS A 75 3.48 3.58 -5.34
CA LYS A 75 3.85 2.44 -6.18
C LYS A 75 5.18 1.82 -5.76
N SER A 76 6.20 2.64 -5.53
CA SER A 76 7.51 2.18 -5.05
C SER A 76 7.42 1.53 -3.66
N ARG A 77 6.63 2.11 -2.75
CA ARG A 77 6.41 1.54 -1.41
C ARG A 77 5.68 0.21 -1.45
N LEU A 78 4.63 0.11 -2.27
CA LEU A 78 3.90 -1.13 -2.48
C LEU A 78 4.84 -2.22 -2.98
N GLY A 79 5.64 -1.94 -4.02
CA GLY A 79 6.64 -2.90 -4.52
C GLY A 79 7.63 -3.34 -3.44
N ALA A 80 8.14 -2.41 -2.64
CA ALA A 80 9.06 -2.73 -1.54
C ALA A 80 8.40 -3.59 -0.46
N LEU A 81 7.14 -3.31 -0.10
CA LEU A 81 6.37 -4.09 0.87
C LEU A 81 6.11 -5.51 0.36
N CYS A 82 5.74 -5.67 -0.91
CA CYS A 82 5.53 -6.98 -1.53
C CYS A 82 6.81 -7.83 -1.58
N VAL A 83 7.97 -7.20 -1.80
CA VAL A 83 9.27 -7.89 -1.73
C VAL A 83 9.57 -8.31 -0.28
N LYS A 84 9.33 -7.43 0.69
CA LYS A 84 9.58 -7.69 2.13
C LYS A 84 8.65 -8.75 2.72
N LEU A 85 7.37 -8.75 2.34
CA LEU A 85 6.39 -9.75 2.77
C LEU A 85 6.60 -11.09 2.05
N GLY A 86 7.18 -11.07 0.85
CA GLY A 86 7.25 -12.27 -0.01
C GLY A 86 5.90 -12.68 -0.59
N ASP A 87 4.84 -11.98 -0.19
CA ASP A 87 3.45 -12.28 -0.50
C ASP A 87 2.79 -11.04 -1.12
N LEU A 88 2.03 -11.28 -2.19
CA LEU A 88 1.25 -10.29 -2.93
C LEU A 88 -0.25 -10.39 -2.58
N GLU A 89 -0.69 -11.43 -1.86
CA GLU A 89 -2.09 -11.64 -1.49
C GLU A 89 -2.71 -10.45 -0.75
N PRO A 90 -2.07 -9.81 0.25
CA PRO A 90 -2.66 -8.66 0.93
C PRO A 90 -2.90 -7.49 -0.02
N ALA A 91 -1.99 -7.27 -0.97
CA ALA A 91 -2.11 -6.20 -1.97
C ALA A 91 -3.24 -6.47 -2.96
N VAL A 92 -3.33 -7.71 -3.46
CA VAL A 92 -4.40 -8.14 -4.38
C VAL A 92 -5.75 -8.04 -3.69
N ALA A 93 -5.89 -8.61 -2.49
CA ALA A 93 -7.14 -8.62 -1.73
C ALA A 93 -7.62 -7.20 -1.42
N ALA A 94 -6.72 -6.29 -1.03
CA ALA A 94 -7.05 -4.89 -0.77
C ALA A 94 -7.55 -4.17 -2.04
N ALA A 95 -6.85 -4.36 -3.17
CA ALA A 95 -7.23 -3.73 -4.44
C ALA A 95 -8.57 -4.26 -4.96
N GLU A 96 -8.83 -5.56 -4.81
CA GLU A 96 -10.11 -6.16 -5.17
C GLU A 96 -11.25 -5.72 -4.26
N ALA A 97 -11.04 -5.66 -2.94
CA ALA A 97 -12.05 -5.18 -2.00
C ALA A 97 -12.45 -3.73 -2.33
N ARG A 98 -11.46 -2.88 -2.62
CA ARG A 98 -11.68 -1.50 -3.08
C ARG A 98 -12.49 -1.47 -4.38
N ALA A 99 -12.11 -2.26 -5.38
CA ALA A 99 -12.81 -2.34 -6.66
C ALA A 99 -14.26 -2.84 -6.51
N ARG A 100 -14.53 -3.78 -5.59
CA ARG A 100 -15.88 -4.26 -5.28
C ARG A 100 -16.74 -3.17 -4.60
N SER A 101 -16.15 -2.41 -3.68
CA SER A 101 -16.85 -1.34 -2.96
C SER A 101 -17.12 -0.09 -3.82
N HIS A 102 -16.27 0.16 -4.82
CA HIS A 102 -16.38 1.31 -5.72
C HIS A 102 -16.17 0.88 -7.18
N PRO A 103 -17.19 0.28 -7.83
CA PRO A 103 -17.10 -0.20 -9.21
C PRO A 103 -16.75 0.91 -10.22
N ASP A 104 -17.15 2.16 -9.94
CA ASP A 104 -16.88 3.33 -10.78
C ASP A 104 -15.41 3.78 -10.75
N HIS A 105 -14.61 3.36 -9.77
CA HIS A 105 -13.17 3.64 -9.74
C HIS A 105 -12.37 2.61 -10.55
N SER A 106 -12.36 2.82 -11.87
CA SER A 106 -11.53 2.12 -12.86
C SER A 106 -10.06 1.82 -12.45
N PRO A 107 -9.34 2.73 -11.76
CA PRO A 107 -7.96 2.44 -11.34
C PRO A 107 -7.82 1.29 -10.34
N SER A 108 -8.80 1.06 -9.45
CA SER A 108 -8.74 -0.02 -8.45
C SER A 108 -8.78 -1.40 -9.10
N SER A 109 -9.66 -1.56 -10.11
CA SER A 109 -9.76 -2.81 -10.89
C SER A 109 -8.50 -3.08 -11.72
N SER A 110 -7.93 -2.03 -12.30
CA SER A 110 -6.69 -2.11 -13.07
C SER A 110 -5.49 -2.47 -12.19
N LEU A 111 -5.42 -1.89 -10.98
CA LEU A 111 -4.41 -2.20 -9.97
C LEU A 111 -4.54 -3.65 -9.47
N ALA A 112 -5.76 -4.12 -9.17
CA ALA A 112 -6.01 -5.49 -8.75
C ALA A 112 -5.53 -6.51 -9.82
N LYS A 113 -5.86 -6.26 -11.10
CA LYS A 113 -5.40 -7.08 -12.22
C LYS A 113 -3.87 -7.07 -12.35
N ALA A 114 -3.23 -5.90 -12.25
CA ALA A 114 -1.79 -5.77 -12.34
C ALA A 114 -1.07 -6.53 -11.20
N LEU A 115 -1.57 -6.42 -9.98
CA LEU A 115 -1.02 -7.14 -8.82
C LEU A 115 -1.20 -8.66 -8.96
N ARG A 116 -2.33 -9.11 -9.51
CA ARG A 116 -2.59 -10.53 -9.79
C ARG A 116 -1.63 -11.10 -10.82
N LEU A 117 -1.39 -10.37 -11.93
CA LEU A 117 -0.42 -10.80 -12.95
C LEU A 117 1.01 -10.89 -12.38
N LEU A 118 1.40 -9.94 -11.53
CA LEU A 118 2.71 -9.98 -10.85
C LEU A 118 2.82 -11.16 -9.88
N ARG A 119 1.73 -11.50 -9.18
CA ARG A 119 1.66 -12.67 -8.29
C ARG A 119 1.78 -13.96 -9.09
N ASP A 120 0.97 -14.11 -10.12
CA ASP A 120 0.91 -15.33 -10.93
C ASP A 120 2.24 -15.53 -11.68
N GLY A 121 2.88 -14.46 -12.18
CA GLY A 121 4.22 -14.50 -12.75
C GLY A 121 5.32 -14.87 -11.74
N ARG A 122 5.24 -14.38 -10.50
CA ARG A 122 6.17 -14.77 -9.42
C ARG A 122 5.95 -16.22 -8.97
N ALA A 123 4.71 -16.69 -8.91
CA ALA A 123 4.37 -18.07 -8.58
C ALA A 123 4.89 -19.02 -9.67
N ALA A 124 4.70 -18.68 -10.95
CA ALA A 124 5.24 -19.43 -12.08
C ALA A 124 6.78 -19.43 -12.08
N GLY A 125 7.43 -18.29 -11.81
CA GLY A 125 8.89 -18.20 -11.70
C GLY A 125 9.47 -19.02 -10.53
N ASN A 126 8.82 -18.97 -9.36
CA ASN A 126 9.21 -19.77 -8.19
C ASN A 126 8.95 -21.27 -8.41
N ALA A 127 7.88 -21.64 -9.10
CA ALA A 127 7.60 -23.04 -9.46
C ALA A 127 8.63 -23.56 -10.46
N ALA A 128 8.96 -22.79 -11.51
CA ALA A 128 9.98 -23.13 -12.49
C ALA A 128 11.38 -23.25 -11.86
N PHE A 129 11.71 -22.41 -10.88
CA PHE A 129 12.96 -22.53 -10.12
C PHE A 129 12.99 -23.77 -9.23
N LYS A 130 11.85 -24.17 -8.63
CA LYS A 130 11.76 -25.38 -7.79
C LYS A 130 11.69 -26.69 -8.60
N SER A 131 11.20 -26.66 -9.84
CA SER A 131 11.26 -27.82 -10.74
C SER A 131 12.54 -27.86 -11.59
N GLY A 132 13.46 -26.92 -11.38
CA GLY A 132 14.83 -26.96 -11.91
C GLY A 132 15.79 -27.63 -10.93
N ASP A 133 15.51 -28.90 -10.58
CA ASP A 133 16.49 -29.77 -9.93
C ASP A 133 16.93 -30.85 -10.93
N VAL A 134 18.24 -30.85 -11.17
CA VAL A 134 19.10 -31.89 -11.74
C VAL A 134 18.84 -32.38 -13.19
N ALA A 135 19.63 -31.83 -14.11
CA ALA A 135 20.24 -32.62 -15.19
C ALA A 135 21.74 -32.25 -15.27
#